data_AF-A0A268BPG3-F1
#
_entry.id   AF-A0A268BPG3-F1
#
_cell.length_a   1.000
_cell.length_b   1.000
_cell.length_c   1.000
_cell.angle_alpha   90.00
_cell.angle_beta   90.00
_cell.angle_gamma   90.00
#
_symmetry.space_group_name_H-M   'P 1'
#
loop_
_entity.id
_entity.type
_entity.pdbx_description
1 polymer ?
#
loop_
_entity_poly.entity_id
_entity_poly.type
_entity_poly.pdbx_seq_one_letter_code
_entity_poly.pdbx_strand_id
1 'polypeptide(L)' 'MIEVILMRFIVTIIWAFALSAVVAFVLTSMSGDSYDMSLVYVMTIIFSLGVWTVSAALSKGEKHE' A
#
# COMPACT_ATOMS: atom_id res chain seq x y z
N MET A 1 -6.12 19.39 -13.59
CA MET A 1 -4.82 18.86 -13.10
C MET A 1 -4.94 18.32 -11.68
N ILE A 2 -5.44 19.08 -10.70
CA ILE A 2 -5.64 18.64 -9.30
C ILE A 2 -6.58 17.43 -9.17
N GLU A 3 -7.67 17.40 -9.93
CA GLU A 3 -8.67 16.32 -9.91
C GLU A 3 -8.08 14.95 -10.32
N VAL A 4 -7.17 14.95 -11.30
CA VAL A 4 -6.48 13.74 -11.78
C VAL A 4 -5.50 13.19 -10.74
N ILE A 5 -4.81 14.09 -10.02
CA ILE A 5 -3.91 13.72 -8.92
C ILE A 5 -4.71 13.13 -7.75
N LEU A 6 -5.85 13.75 -7.43
CA LEU A 6 -6.73 13.29 -6.36
C LEU A 6 -7.28 11.90 -6.67
N MET A 7 -7.74 11.65 -7.90
CA MET A 7 -8.22 10.33 -8.33
C MET A 7 -7.14 9.26 -8.20
N ARG A 8 -5.91 9.54 -8.65
CA ARG A 8 -4.78 8.62 -8.46
C ARG A 8 -4.51 8.34 -6.99
N PHE A 9 -4.52 9.35 -6.13
CA PHE A 9 -4.27 9.17 -4.70
C PHE A 9 -5.34 8.30 -4.03
N ILE A 10 -6.62 8.61 -4.27
CA ILE A 10 -7.75 7.86 -3.72
C ILE A 10 -7.68 6.39 -4.17
N VAL A 11 -7.44 6.15 -5.46
CA VAL A 11 -7.30 4.80 -6.01
C VAL A 11 -6.13 4.06 -5.38
N THR A 12 -4.99 4.73 -5.17
CA THR A 12 -3.80 4.11 -4.55
C THR A 12 -4.07 3.70 -3.10
N ILE A 13 -4.78 4.54 -2.33
CA ILE A 13 -5.14 4.25 -0.94
C ILE A 13 -6.12 3.08 -0.86
N ILE A 14 -7.14 3.05 -1.72
CA ILE A 14 -8.11 1.95 -1.77
C ILE A 14 -7.41 0.63 -2.10
N TRP A 15 -6.51 0.63 -3.09
CA TRP A 15 -5.75 -0.57 -3.46
C TRP A 15 -4.77 -1.01 -2.36
N ALA A 16 -4.10 -0.08 -1.69
CA ALA A 16 -3.22 -0.39 -0.56
C ALA A 16 -3.99 -1.06 0.59
N PHE A 17 -5.20 -0.57 0.90
CA PHE A 17 -6.07 -1.17 1.91
C PHE A 17 -6.56 -2.56 1.51
N ALA A 18 -7.03 -2.72 0.26
CA ALA A 18 -7.49 -4.01 -0.24
C ALA A 18 -6.37 -5.07 -0.24
N LEU A 19 -5.17 -4.70 -0.70
CA LEU A 19 -3.99 -5.58 -0.65
C LEU A 19 -3.61 -5.96 0.77
N SER A 20 -3.68 -5.00 1.70
CA SER A 20 -3.38 -5.25 3.11
C SER A 20 -4.38 -6.21 3.75
N ALA A 21 -5.67 -6.10 3.40
CA ALA A 21 -6.70 -7.02 3.88
C ALA A 21 -6.44 -8.45 3.39
N VAL A 22 -6.05 -8.62 2.13
CA VAL A 22 -5.68 -9.93 1.57
C VAL A 22 -4.44 -10.49 2.26
N VAL A 23 -3.40 -9.66 2.47
CA VAL A 23 -2.18 -10.07 3.16
C VAL A 23 -2.48 -10.49 4.60
N ALA A 24 -3.27 -9.72 5.33
CA ALA A 24 -3.66 -10.06 6.69
C ALA A 24 -4.46 -11.36 6.76
N PHE A 25 -5.38 -11.56 5.82
CA PHE A 25 -6.13 -12.81 5.70
C PHE A 25 -5.20 -14.01 5.46
N VAL A 26 -4.23 -13.87 4.57
CA VAL A 26 -3.26 -14.95 4.29
C VAL A 26 -2.39 -15.24 5.51
N LEU A 27 -1.84 -14.20 6.15
CA LEU A 27 -0.96 -14.35 7.31
C LEU A 27 -1.67 -15.01 8.50
N THR A 28 -2.89 -14.55 8.81
CA THR A 28 -3.73 -15.12 9.89
C THR A 28 -4.15 -16.56 9.57
N SER A 29 -4.46 -16.85 8.30
CA SER A 29 -4.74 -18.22 7.85
C SER A 29 -3.52 -19.14 7.94
N MET A 30 -2.30 -18.62 7.71
CA MET A 30 -1.06 -19.39 7.83
C MET A 30 -0.64 -19.62 9.28
N SER A 31 -0.89 -18.66 10.17
CA SER A 31 -0.61 -18.79 11.60
C SER A 31 -1.67 -19.59 12.35
N GLY A 32 -2.84 -19.82 11.74
CA GLY A 32 -3.99 -20.42 12.41
C GLY A 32 -4.61 -19.50 13.47
N ASP A 33 -4.32 -18.20 13.41
CA ASP A 33 -4.80 -17.20 14.36
C ASP A 33 -6.11 -16.56 13.88
N SER A 34 -6.80 -15.87 14.79
CA SER A 34 -7.98 -15.10 14.44
C SER A 34 -7.64 -13.92 13.52
N TYR A 35 -8.56 -13.59 12.62
CA TYR A 35 -8.37 -12.46 11.71
C TYR A 35 -8.27 -11.14 12.49
N ASP A 36 -7.11 -10.49 12.41
CA ASP A 36 -6.83 -9.22 13.09
C ASP A 36 -6.87 -8.02 12.13
N MET A 37 -7.86 -7.16 12.33
CA MET A 37 -8.00 -5.89 11.60
C MET A 37 -6.87 -4.90 11.91
N SER A 38 -6.23 -4.99 13.06
CA SER A 38 -5.08 -4.14 13.43
C SER A 38 -3.93 -4.37 12.47
N LEU A 39 -3.69 -5.64 12.09
CA LEU A 39 -2.65 -6.01 11.13
C LEU A 39 -2.93 -5.40 9.75
N VAL A 40 -4.19 -5.34 9.32
CA VAL A 40 -4.58 -4.68 8.06
C VAL A 40 -4.18 -3.22 8.04
N TYR A 41 -4.48 -2.47 9.12
CA TYR A 41 -4.13 -1.05 9.19
C TYR A 41 -2.63 -0.81 9.20
N VAL A 42 -1.87 -1.64 9.94
CA VAL A 42 -0.41 -1.57 9.97
C VAL A 42 0.17 -1.84 8.58
N MET A 43 -0.28 -2.90 7.91
CA MET A 43 0.18 -3.23 6.55
C MET A 43 -0.21 -2.16 5.53
N THR A 44 -1.37 -1.51 5.69
CA THR A 44 -1.81 -0.43 4.80
C THR A 44 -0.87 0.77 4.87
N ILE A 45 -0.44 1.14 6.09
CA ILE A 45 0.54 2.22 6.29
C ILE A 45 1.88 1.83 5.66
N ILE A 46 2.35 0.60 5.90
CA ILE A 46 3.62 0.10 5.35
C ILE A 46 3.60 0.11 3.82
N PHE A 47 2.56 -0.44 3.18
CA PHE A 47 2.46 -0.45 1.73
C PHE A 47 2.33 0.95 1.14
N SER A 48 1.60 1.85 1.79
CA SER A 48 1.49 3.25 1.34
C SER A 48 2.86 3.95 1.34
N LEU A 49 3.63 3.78 2.42
CA LEU A 49 4.99 4.31 2.52
C LEU A 49 5.95 3.63 1.52
N GLY A 50 5.80 2.31 1.32
CA GLY A 50 6.55 1.54 0.34
C GLY A 50 6.33 2.02 -1.09
N VAL A 51 5.09 2.24 -1.50
CA VAL A 51 4.76 2.78 -2.82
C VAL A 51 5.34 4.20 -2.99
N TRP A 52 5.27 5.03 -1.95
CA TRP A 52 5.83 6.38 -2.01
C TRP A 52 7.35 6.38 -2.15
N THR A 53 8.05 5.57 -1.35
CA THR A 53 9.51 5.43 -1.41
C THR A 53 9.98 4.83 -2.73
N VAL A 54 9.32 3.79 -3.25
CA VAL A 54 9.62 3.22 -4.57
C VAL A 54 9.38 4.24 -5.67
N SER A 55 8.28 5.00 -5.62
CA SER A 55 7.99 6.05 -6.59
C SER A 55 9.07 7.15 -6.57
N ALA A 56 9.52 7.56 -5.38
CA ALA A 56 10.60 8.53 -5.23
C ALA A 56 11.95 7.97 -5.73
N ALA A 57 12.24 6.70 -5.48
CA ALA A 57 13.45 6.03 -5.96
C ALA A 57 13.48 5.92 -7.49
N LEU A 58 12.36 5.53 -8.12
CA LEU A 58 12.23 5.47 -9.57
C LEU A 58 12.40 6.85 -10.21
N SER A 59 11.80 7.89 -9.64
CA SER A 59 11.95 9.27 -10.14
C SER A 59 13.38 9.83 -10.00
N LYS A 60 14.20 9.26 -9.11
CA LYS A 60 15.62 9.61 -8.99
C LYS A 60 16.48 8.93 -10.07
N GLY A 61 16.04 7.78 -10.60
CA GLY A 61 16.73 7.07 -11.69
C GLY A 61 16.68 7.80 -13.03
N GLU A 62 15.61 8.56 -13.30
CA GLU A 62 15.43 9.31 -14.55
C GLU A 62 16.27 10.59 -14.66
N LYS A 63 16.97 11.02 -13.59
CA LYS A 63 17.77 12.27 -13.58
C LYS A 63 19.25 12.06 -13.91
N HIS A 64 19.60 10.87 -14.38
CA HIS A 64 20.97 10.45 -14.69
C HIS A 64 21.20 10.10 -16.17
N GLU A 65 20.35 10.59 -17.07
CA GLU A 65 20.58 10.59 -18.53
C GLU A 65 20.52 12.01 -19.10
#